data_AF-A0A2E0QTN4-F1
#
_entry.id   AF-A0A2E0QTN4-F1
#
_cell.length_a   1.000
_cell.length_b   1.000
_cell.length_c   1.000
_cell.angle_alpha   90.00
_cell.angle_beta   90.00
_cell.angle_gamma   90.00
#
_symmetry.space_group_name_H-M   'P 1'
#
loop_
_entity.id
_entity.type
_entity.pdbx_description
1 polymer ?
#
loop_
_entity_poly.entity_id
_entity_poly.type
_entity_poly.pdbx_seq_one_letter_code
_entity_poly.pdbx_strand_id
1 'polypeptide(L)'
;MITLRVSVNETLVCQAGAEDLAVLNAIVGGLGKLGKFTHETRDEPPLLSLRVGGLTGRENGDDEHLRWCDEYSLSPGDKVTVEVLESDYADPPLHTRAKDPQRQEEKLRERWEEARDYYEAYREKFEG
;
A
#
# COMPACT_ATOMS: atom_id res chain seq x y z
N MET A 1 -8.32 -0.98 -20.42
CA MET A 1 -7.23 -1.05 -19.40
C MET A 1 -7.03 -2.45 -18.80
N ILE A 2 -5.90 -2.68 -18.11
CA ILE A 2 -5.72 -3.81 -17.19
C ILE A 2 -6.45 -3.50 -15.87
N THR A 3 -7.18 -4.48 -15.33
CA THR A 3 -7.95 -4.37 -14.09
C THR A 3 -7.68 -5.55 -13.16
N LEU A 4 -7.86 -5.34 -11.86
CA LEU A 4 -7.88 -6.39 -10.84
C LEU A 4 -9.29 -6.56 -10.34
N ARG A 5 -9.93 -7.69 -10.68
CA ARG A 5 -11.19 -8.10 -10.05
C ARG A 5 -10.86 -8.89 -8.79
N VAL A 6 -11.26 -8.35 -7.65
CA VAL A 6 -10.89 -8.86 -6.32
C VAL A 6 -12.12 -9.33 -5.57
N SER A 7 -12.09 -10.57 -5.11
CA SER A 7 -13.16 -11.17 -4.30
C SER A 7 -12.62 -11.83 -3.04
N VAL A 8 -13.44 -11.83 -1.99
CA VAL A 8 -13.18 -12.56 -0.73
C VAL A 8 -14.31 -13.56 -0.52
N ASN A 9 -13.99 -14.84 -0.39
CA ASN A 9 -14.96 -15.92 -0.26
C ASN A 9 -16.08 -15.83 -1.32
N GLU A 10 -15.69 -15.66 -2.59
CA GLU A 10 -16.57 -15.53 -3.77
C GLU A 10 -17.42 -14.23 -3.81
N THR A 11 -17.39 -13.43 -2.75
CA THR A 11 -18.04 -12.11 -2.73
C THR A 11 -17.13 -11.08 -3.38
N LEU A 12 -17.61 -10.42 -4.43
CA LEU A 12 -16.88 -9.35 -5.10
C LEU A 12 -16.67 -8.17 -4.15
N VAL A 13 -15.42 -7.78 -3.96
CA VAL A 13 -15.04 -6.57 -3.20
C VAL A 13 -14.95 -5.37 -4.13
N CYS A 14 -14.23 -5.50 -5.24
CA CYS A 14 -14.12 -4.45 -6.27
C CYS A 14 -13.54 -5.00 -7.59
N GLN A 15 -13.71 -4.25 -8.66
CA GLN A 15 -12.90 -4.31 -9.88
C GLN A 15 -12.10 -3.01 -10.01
N ALA A 16 -10.81 -3.07 -9.68
CA ALA A 16 -9.93 -1.92 -9.64
C ALA A 16 -9.18 -1.71 -10.96
N GLY A 17 -9.17 -0.47 -11.45
CA GLY A 17 -8.43 -0.08 -12.65
C GLY A 17 -8.72 1.36 -13.04
N ALA A 18 -7.81 1.98 -13.77
CA ALA A 18 -8.01 3.23 -14.49
C ALA A 18 -7.05 3.29 -15.68
N GLU A 19 -7.41 4.06 -16.72
CA GLU A 19 -6.61 4.17 -17.96
C GLU A 19 -5.29 4.91 -17.75
N ASP A 20 -5.18 5.69 -16.68
CA ASP A 20 -4.03 6.52 -16.33
C ASP A 20 -3.16 5.93 -15.20
N LEU A 21 -3.24 4.62 -14.95
CA LEU A 21 -2.44 3.96 -13.91
C LEU A 21 -1.00 3.65 -14.34
N ALA A 22 -0.05 3.96 -13.47
CA ALA A 22 1.31 3.44 -13.51
C ALA A 22 1.54 2.28 -12.53
N VAL A 23 0.70 2.18 -11.49
CA VAL A 23 0.73 1.10 -10.50
C VAL A 23 -0.68 0.62 -10.21
N LEU A 24 -0.86 -0.70 -10.12
CA LEU A 24 -2.10 -1.34 -9.68
C LEU A 24 -1.74 -2.53 -8.77
N ASN A 25 -2.35 -2.62 -7.59
CA ASN A 25 -2.06 -3.65 -6.61
C ASN A 25 -3.28 -4.11 -5.81
N ALA A 26 -3.21 -5.36 -5.34
CA ALA A 26 -4.02 -5.93 -4.28
C ALA A 26 -3.06 -6.55 -3.25
N ILE A 27 -3.11 -6.08 -2.01
CA ILE A 27 -2.15 -6.40 -0.96
C ILE A 27 -2.89 -7.03 0.21
N VAL A 28 -2.52 -8.26 0.56
CA VAL A 28 -2.89 -8.89 1.83
C VAL A 28 -1.79 -8.58 2.86
N GLY A 29 -2.16 -7.91 3.94
CA GLY A 29 -1.27 -7.52 5.02
C GLY A 29 -1.62 -8.22 6.34
N GLY A 30 -0.60 -8.46 7.17
CA GLY A 30 -0.75 -8.92 8.54
C GLY A 30 0.09 -8.08 9.49
N LEU A 31 -0.48 -7.69 10.63
CA LEU A 31 0.17 -6.92 11.68
C LEU A 31 0.00 -7.63 13.03
N GLY A 32 1.01 -7.59 13.90
CA GLY A 32 0.96 -8.15 15.25
C GLY A 32 1.70 -9.48 15.40
N LYS A 33 1.30 -10.30 16.38
CA LYS A 33 1.93 -11.59 16.68
C LYS A 33 1.51 -12.68 15.69
N LEU A 34 2.15 -12.70 14.52
CA LEU A 34 1.83 -13.62 13.42
C LEU A 34 2.42 -15.04 13.59
N GLY A 35 3.38 -15.22 14.50
CA GLY A 35 3.99 -16.52 14.75
C GLY A 35 4.48 -16.68 16.19
N LYS A 36 4.75 -17.94 16.59
CA LYS A 36 5.19 -18.28 17.95
C LYS A 36 6.52 -17.65 18.38
N PHE A 37 7.33 -17.21 17.41
CA PHE A 37 8.64 -16.58 17.64
C PHE A 37 8.61 -15.08 17.37
N THR A 38 7.46 -14.50 17.06
CA THR A 38 7.34 -13.04 16.93
C THR A 38 7.56 -12.42 18.31
N HIS A 39 8.57 -11.55 18.41
CA HIS A 39 8.82 -10.80 19.64
C HIS A 39 7.59 -9.98 19.98
N GLU A 40 7.15 -10.05 21.24
CA GLU A 40 6.01 -9.29 21.72
C GLU A 40 6.35 -7.81 21.61
N THR A 41 5.73 -7.16 20.62
CA THR A 41 5.82 -5.72 20.41
C THR A 41 4.51 -5.05 20.79
N ARG A 42 3.41 -5.82 20.87
CA ARG A 42 2.04 -5.40 21.23
C ARG A 42 1.25 -6.60 21.78
N ASP A 43 0.32 -6.35 22.71
CA ASP A 43 -0.57 -7.35 23.32
C ASP A 43 -1.84 -7.65 22.47
N GLU A 44 -2.05 -6.92 21.38
CA GLU A 44 -3.24 -7.07 20.54
C GLU A 44 -3.20 -8.34 19.66
N PRO A 45 -4.38 -8.94 19.35
CA PRO A 45 -4.45 -10.05 18.40
C PRO A 45 -3.96 -9.62 17.01
N PRO A 46 -3.47 -10.57 16.19
CA PRO A 46 -3.01 -10.25 14.85
C PRO A 46 -4.15 -9.72 13.98
N LEU A 47 -3.89 -8.61 13.30
CA LEU A 47 -4.82 -7.99 12.36
C LEU A 47 -4.42 -8.40 10.94
N LEU A 48 -5.32 -9.08 10.23
CA LEU A 48 -5.17 -9.38 8.81
C LEU A 48 -6.10 -8.47 8.00
N SER A 49 -5.60 -7.94 6.89
CA SER A 49 -6.39 -7.06 6.03
C SER A 49 -6.04 -7.19 4.56
N LEU A 50 -6.99 -6.84 3.70
CA LEU A 50 -6.82 -6.66 2.27
C LEU A 50 -6.96 -5.18 1.93
N ARG A 51 -6.06 -4.70 1.06
CA ARG A 51 -6.10 -3.36 0.47
C ARG A 51 -5.96 -3.46 -1.04
N VAL A 52 -6.72 -2.65 -1.79
CA VAL A 52 -6.64 -2.59 -3.25
C VAL A 52 -6.47 -1.13 -3.66
N GLY A 53 -5.44 -0.84 -4.44
CA GLY A 53 -5.10 0.52 -4.80
C GLY A 53 -4.19 0.62 -6.01
N GLY A 54 -3.91 1.85 -6.39
CA GLY A 54 -3.06 2.19 -7.52
C GLY A 54 -2.46 3.58 -7.39
N LEU A 55 -1.54 3.88 -8.29
CA LEU A 55 -0.96 5.20 -8.45
C LEU A 55 -1.12 5.60 -9.92
N THR A 56 -1.71 6.75 -10.18
CA THR A 56 -1.77 7.28 -11.55
C THR A 56 -0.36 7.65 -12.03
N GLY A 57 -0.16 7.67 -13.35
CA GLY A 57 1.06 8.16 -14.00
C GLY A 57 0.66 9.08 -15.13
N ARG A 58 0.35 10.34 -14.81
CA ARG A 58 -0.23 11.28 -15.79
C ARG A 58 0.87 12.07 -16.49
N GLU A 59 0.73 12.28 -17.79
CA GLU A 59 1.64 13.12 -18.56
C GLU A 59 1.55 14.59 -18.12
N ASN A 60 0.33 15.05 -17.80
CA ASN A 60 0.05 16.42 -17.37
C ASN A 60 -0.75 16.39 -16.06
N GLY A 61 -0.09 16.71 -14.95
CA GLY A 61 -0.71 16.81 -13.62
C GLY A 61 -0.02 15.93 -12.58
N ASP A 62 -0.46 16.08 -11.32
CA ASP A 62 0.08 15.29 -10.22
C ASP A 62 -0.47 13.86 -10.23
N ASP A 63 0.39 12.91 -9.83
CA ASP A 63 -0.02 11.53 -9.61
C ASP A 63 -0.91 11.44 -8.36
N GLU A 64 -1.92 10.58 -8.41
CA GLU A 64 -2.84 10.37 -7.32
C GLU A 64 -2.82 8.91 -6.88
N HIS A 65 -2.87 8.70 -5.56
CA HIS A 65 -3.13 7.38 -5.01
C HIS A 65 -4.63 7.13 -5.07
N LEU A 66 -5.02 6.12 -5.83
CA LEU A 66 -6.39 5.64 -5.94
C LEU A 66 -6.57 4.42 -5.02
N ARG A 67 -7.71 4.35 -4.34
CA ARG A 67 -8.07 3.25 -3.44
C ARG A 67 -9.44 2.72 -3.77
N TRP A 68 -9.54 1.43 -4.07
CA TRP A 68 -10.81 0.72 -4.27
C TRP A 68 -11.22 -0.09 -3.04
N CYS A 69 -10.25 -0.43 -2.18
CA CYS A 69 -10.47 -1.08 -0.89
C CYS A 69 -9.41 -0.60 0.09
N ASP A 70 -9.81 0.14 1.12
CA ASP A 70 -8.89 0.76 2.09
C ASP A 70 -8.43 -0.21 3.17
N GLU A 71 -9.36 -0.97 3.75
CA GLU A 71 -9.06 -2.00 4.76
C GLU A 71 -10.24 -2.97 4.88
N TYR A 72 -10.13 -4.12 4.20
CA TYR A 72 -11.08 -5.23 4.38
C TYR A 72 -10.49 -6.20 5.39
N SER A 73 -11.13 -6.37 6.55
CA SER A 73 -10.66 -7.31 7.58
C SER A 73 -10.75 -8.75 7.10
N LEU A 74 -9.68 -9.51 7.30
CA LEU A 74 -9.59 -10.92 6.96
C LEU A 74 -9.46 -11.77 8.23
N SER A 75 -9.94 -13.01 8.14
CA SER A 75 -9.74 -14.05 9.14
C SER A 75 -8.94 -15.22 8.55
N PRO A 76 -8.18 -15.96 9.38
CA PRO A 76 -7.57 -17.21 8.94
C PRO A 76 -8.60 -18.14 8.31
N GLY A 77 -8.34 -18.60 7.09
CA GLY A 77 -9.27 -19.44 6.32
C GLY A 77 -10.00 -18.68 5.20
N ASP A 78 -10.04 -17.34 5.24
CA ASP A 78 -10.58 -16.56 4.14
C ASP A 78 -9.76 -16.74 2.86
N LYS A 79 -10.46 -16.82 1.73
CA LYS A 79 -9.85 -16.90 0.40
C LYS A 79 -9.98 -15.58 -0.33
N VAL A 80 -8.84 -14.95 -0.61
CA VAL A 80 -8.75 -13.80 -1.52
C VAL A 80 -8.45 -14.31 -2.93
N THR A 81 -9.29 -13.93 -3.89
CA THR A 81 -9.06 -14.22 -5.31
C THR A 81 -8.84 -12.91 -6.04
N VAL A 82 -7.73 -12.83 -6.78
CA VAL A 82 -7.38 -11.68 -7.64
C VAL A 82 -7.31 -12.18 -9.07
N GLU A 83 -8.26 -11.74 -9.89
CA GLU A 83 -8.29 -12.01 -11.32
C GLU A 83 -7.72 -10.79 -12.06
N VAL A 84 -6.73 -11.02 -12.92
CA VAL A 84 -6.18 -9.97 -13.81
C VAL A 84 -6.96 -10.03 -15.12
N LEU A 85 -7.65 -8.94 -15.45
CA LEU A 85 -8.54 -8.87 -16.61
C LEU A 85 -8.14 -7.69 -17.51
N GLU A 86 -8.31 -7.86 -18.81
CA GLU A 86 -8.44 -6.73 -19.73
C GLU A 86 -9.92 -6.35 -19.79
N SER A 87 -10.24 -5.08 -19.49
CA SER A 87 -11.62 -4.59 -19.42
C SER A 87 -11.68 -3.10 -19.74
N ASP A 88 -12.83 -2.64 -20.22
CA ASP A 88 -13.22 -1.25 -20.40
C ASP A 88 -13.96 -0.68 -19.17
N TYR A 89 -14.19 -1.51 -18.15
CA TYR A 89 -14.89 -1.15 -16.92
C TYR A 89 -13.99 -1.28 -15.70
N ALA A 90 -14.11 -0.34 -14.77
CA ALA A 90 -13.68 -0.47 -13.39
C ALA A 90 -14.66 0.26 -12.47
N ASP A 91 -14.73 -0.19 -11.22
CA ASP A 91 -15.45 0.54 -10.18
C ASP A 91 -14.75 1.88 -9.92
N PRO A 92 -15.48 2.93 -9.51
CA PRO A 92 -14.86 4.18 -9.06
C PRO A 92 -14.05 3.93 -7.77
N PRO A 93 -12.89 4.60 -7.58
CA PRO A 93 -12.16 4.51 -6.33
C PRO A 93 -12.96 5.14 -5.17
N LEU A 94 -12.90 4.53 -4.00
CA LEU A 94 -13.47 5.05 -2.74
C LEU A 94 -12.77 6.32 -2.29
N HIS A 95 -11.45 6.38 -2.48
CA HIS A 95 -10.64 7.53 -2.12
C HIS A 95 -9.62 7.86 -3.21
N THR A 96 -9.46 9.16 -3.43
CA THR A 96 -8.39 9.75 -4.24
C THR A 96 -7.57 10.63 -3.31
N ARG A 97 -6.26 10.40 -3.23
CA ARG A 97 -5.33 11.26 -2.50
C ARG A 97 -4.27 11.78 -3.47
N ALA A 98 -4.25 13.09 -3.68
CA ALA A 98 -3.15 13.74 -4.36
C ALA A 98 -1.81 13.43 -3.66
N LYS A 99 -0.74 13.34 -4.44
CA LYS A 99 0.62 13.37 -3.91
C LYS A 99 0.82 14.73 -3.26
N ASP A 100 0.83 14.79 -1.93
CA ASP A 100 1.05 16.04 -1.20
C ASP A 100 2.55 16.42 -1.27
N PRO A 101 2.93 17.46 -2.03
CA PRO A 101 4.34 17.80 -2.23
C PRO A 101 5.01 18.32 -0.95
N GLN A 102 4.28 19.04 -0.10
CA GLN A 102 4.79 19.54 1.17
C GLN A 102 5.13 18.38 2.11
N ARG A 103 4.22 17.41 2.21
CA ARG A 103 4.47 16.20 2.99
C ARG A 103 5.64 15.36 2.46
N GLN A 104 5.92 15.40 1.15
CA GLN A 104 7.10 14.75 0.60
C GLN A 104 8.39 15.48 0.96
N GLU A 105 8.38 16.82 0.91
CA GLU A 105 9.53 17.64 1.29
C GLU A 105 9.85 17.52 2.79
N GLU A 106 8.83 17.51 3.65
CA GLU A 106 8.98 17.25 5.09
C GLU A 106 9.60 15.89 5.35
N LYS A 107 9.09 14.82 4.73
CA LYS A 107 9.67 13.47 4.86
C LYS A 107 11.08 13.36 4.30
N LEU A 108 11.39 14.11 3.25
CA LEU A 108 12.74 14.15 2.68
C LEU A 108 13.69 14.82 3.68
N ARG A 109 13.26 15.90 4.32
CA ARG A 109 14.03 16.58 5.37
C ARG A 109 14.27 15.67 6.56
N GLU A 110 13.22 15.02 7.08
CA GLU A 110 13.34 14.05 8.20
C GLU A 110 14.36 12.96 7.87
N ARG A 111 14.26 12.35 6.68
CA ARG A 111 15.23 11.31 6.24
C ARG A 111 16.64 11.84 6.10
N TRP A 112 16.81 13.07 5.63
CA TRP A 112 18.12 13.69 5.51
C TRP A 112 18.74 13.92 6.89
N GLU A 113 17.96 14.39 7.87
CA GLU A 113 18.41 14.58 9.25
C GLU A 113 18.78 13.24 9.91
N GLU A 114 17.93 12.22 9.78
CA GLU A 114 18.23 10.86 10.26
C GLU A 114 19.52 10.30 9.63
N ALA A 115 19.70 10.47 8.32
CA ALA A 115 20.89 10.00 7.61
C ALA A 115 22.14 10.77 8.03
N ARG A 116 22.04 12.08 8.27
CA ARG A 116 23.14 12.91 8.78
C ARG A 116 23.55 12.44 10.17
N ASP A 117 22.59 12.29 11.08
CA ASP A 117 22.86 11.90 12.46
C ASP A 117 23.46 10.49 12.52
N TYR A 118 22.97 9.56 11.68
CA TYR A 118 23.56 8.23 11.52
C TYR A 118 24.99 8.30 10.96
N TYR A 119 25.23 9.11 9.94
CA TYR A 119 26.57 9.32 9.40
C TYR A 119 27.53 9.87 10.47
N GLU A 120 27.13 10.91 11.19
CA GLU A 120 27.93 11.51 12.27
C GLU A 120 28.28 10.50 13.37
N ALA A 121 27.32 9.68 13.78
CA ALA A 121 27.51 8.65 14.81
C ALA A 121 28.52 7.55 14.40
N TYR A 122 28.67 7.28 13.11
CA TYR A 122 29.48 6.17 12.61
C TYR A 122 30.68 6.60 11.76
N ARG A 123 30.87 7.90 11.50
CA ARG A 123 31.96 8.40 10.65
C ARG A 123 33.34 7.96 11.14
N GLU A 124 33.60 8.09 12.43
CA GLU A 124 34.90 7.71 13.02
C GLU A 124 35.20 6.21 12.87
N LYS A 125 34.17 5.36 12.88
CA LYS A 125 34.32 3.91 12.71
C LYS A 125 34.65 3.50 11.28
N PHE A 126 34.14 4.22 10.28
CA PHE A 126 34.22 3.81 8.88
C PHE A 126 35.18 4.65 8.03
N GLU A 127 35.51 5.87 8.47
CA GLU A 127 36.43 6.79 7.78
C GLU A 127 37.68 7.13 8.60
N GLY A 128 37.79 6.62 9.84
CA GLY A 128 38.91 6.84 10.77
C GLY A 128 39.89 5.66 10.85
#